data_AF-A0A942IDV6-F1
#
_entry.id   AF-A0A942IDV6-F1
#
_cell.length_a   1.000
_cell.length_b   1.000
_cell.length_c   1.000
_cell.angle_alpha   90.00
_cell.angle_beta   90.00
_cell.angle_gamma   90.00
#
_symmetry.space_group_name_H-M   'P 1'
#
loop_
_entity.id
_entity.type
_entity.pdbx_description
1 polymer ?
#
loop_
_entity_poly.entity_id
_entity_poly.type
_entity_poly.pdbx_seq_one_letter_code
_entity_poly.pdbx_strand_id
1 'polypeptide(L)'
;MSAPIYRDPVEDGAADPTVIRREGTNEWWMFYTNRRANAGGPGFSWIHGSPIGVAVSRDDGASWTYRGTVKGLDDPADVGQLNTHWAPEVMFADGQYHMFLSYISGVPDGWAVPRTIVQFTSPDLENWTRVGPLALSSDNVIDACVFASPDGLWRLWYKDEGQGSSTWSATSTDMLNWTLEGKVLPGSPEAPPHEGPNVFALGGWYWLIVDEWRGQAAYRSDDTRNWVRQGLIGDVPGSDDMDRRYMRHADVVVVGGHAALYYFTHPLWDEASDKAGPPDAAARRTAVHHARLTVVDGVLVLERDIAADMALLAG
;
A
#
# COMPACT_ATOMS: atom_id res chain seq x y z
N MET A 1 -6.09 -12.30 18.81
CA MET A 1 -6.72 -10.96 18.86
C MET A 1 -5.87 -10.08 17.97
N SER A 2 -6.50 -9.32 17.08
CA SER A 2 -5.89 -8.55 15.99
C SER A 2 -5.04 -7.34 16.44
N ALA A 3 -4.30 -7.48 17.54
CA ALA A 3 -3.44 -6.45 18.08
C ALA A 3 -2.41 -5.95 17.04
N PRO A 4 -2.01 -4.67 17.09
CA PRO A 4 -0.99 -4.13 16.21
C PRO A 4 0.30 -4.97 16.22
N ILE A 5 0.83 -5.26 15.03
CA ILE A 5 2.14 -5.90 14.88
C ILE A 5 3.26 -4.88 14.81
N TYR A 6 2.95 -3.63 14.44
CA TYR A 6 3.95 -2.59 14.26
C TYR A 6 3.37 -1.18 14.43
N ARG A 7 4.15 -0.32 15.09
CA ARG A 7 3.98 1.13 15.12
C ARG A 7 5.35 1.76 14.93
N ASP A 8 5.40 2.79 14.11
CA ASP A 8 6.65 3.53 13.90
C ASP A 8 7.07 4.22 15.22
N PRO A 9 8.31 4.04 15.68
CA PRO A 9 8.75 4.58 16.98
C PRO A 9 9.12 6.08 16.93
N VAL A 10 9.13 6.71 15.76
CA VAL A 10 9.59 8.10 15.56
C VAL A 10 8.40 9.03 15.30
N GLU A 11 7.65 8.76 14.23
CA GLU A 11 6.55 9.59 13.74
C GLU A 11 5.18 9.02 14.13
N ASP A 12 5.11 7.74 14.52
CA ASP A 12 3.89 7.05 14.96
C ASP A 12 2.77 7.06 13.90
N GLY A 13 3.18 7.04 12.63
CA GLY A 13 2.29 7.12 11.46
C GLY A 13 2.60 6.10 10.38
N ALA A 14 2.94 4.85 10.75
CA ALA A 14 3.12 3.76 9.81
C ALA A 14 1.83 3.41 9.07
N ALA A 15 1.76 3.73 7.77
CA ALA A 15 0.60 3.54 6.91
C ALA A 15 1.01 2.97 5.55
N ASP A 16 0.05 2.45 4.80
CA ASP A 16 0.23 1.97 3.42
C ASP A 16 1.43 0.98 3.31
N PRO A 17 1.43 -0.12 4.10
CA PRO A 17 2.57 -1.02 4.19
C PRO A 17 2.71 -1.87 2.92
N THR A 18 3.94 -2.24 2.58
CA THR A 18 4.30 -3.24 1.57
C THR A 18 5.38 -4.15 2.12
N VAL A 19 5.19 -5.46 2.00
CA VAL A 19 6.06 -6.48 2.59
C VAL A 19 6.71 -7.33 1.51
N ILE A 20 8.04 -7.44 1.56
CA ILE A 20 8.84 -8.20 0.59
C ILE A 20 9.95 -8.98 1.27
N ARG A 21 10.28 -10.16 0.74
CA ARG A 21 11.47 -10.91 1.18
C ARG A 21 12.73 -10.32 0.54
N ARG A 22 13.79 -10.16 1.33
CA ARG A 22 15.11 -9.83 0.80
C ARG A 22 15.77 -11.08 0.25
N GLU A 23 15.90 -11.14 -1.07
CA GLU A 23 16.62 -12.16 -1.83
C GLU A 23 17.99 -12.48 -1.24
N GLY A 24 18.29 -13.78 -1.17
CA GLY A 24 19.52 -14.31 -0.56
C GLY A 24 19.55 -14.26 0.97
N THR A 25 18.44 -13.90 1.64
CA THR A 25 18.34 -13.88 3.11
C THR A 25 17.02 -14.45 3.60
N ASN A 26 16.90 -14.62 4.92
CA ASN A 26 15.64 -14.95 5.61
C ASN A 26 15.00 -13.69 6.23
N GLU A 27 15.31 -12.50 5.69
CA GLU A 27 14.75 -11.24 6.19
C GLU A 27 13.53 -10.85 5.37
N TRP A 28 12.46 -10.47 6.08
CA TRP A 28 11.29 -9.82 5.51
C TRP A 28 11.35 -8.33 5.82
N TRP A 29 11.05 -7.51 4.84
CA TRP A 29 11.13 -6.06 4.91
C TRP A 29 9.75 -5.47 4.67
N MET A 30 9.33 -4.59 5.56
CA MET A 30 8.13 -3.77 5.41
C MET A 30 8.58 -2.34 5.10
N PHE A 31 8.15 -1.84 3.94
CA PHE A 31 8.19 -0.43 3.60
C PHE A 31 6.82 0.18 3.90
N TYR A 32 6.79 1.40 4.41
CA TYR A 32 5.51 2.05 4.74
C TYR A 32 5.62 3.57 4.58
N THR A 33 4.52 4.21 4.22
CA THR A 33 4.36 5.66 4.38
C THR A 33 4.53 6.00 5.86
N ASN A 34 5.52 6.82 6.21
CA ASN A 34 5.71 7.26 7.59
C ASN A 34 5.10 8.66 7.80
N ARG A 35 3.79 8.69 8.04
CA ARG A 35 3.04 9.93 8.29
C ARG A 35 3.53 10.60 9.55
N ARG A 36 3.66 11.92 9.54
CA ARG A 36 4.22 12.69 10.65
C ARG A 36 3.12 13.03 11.65
N ALA A 37 2.60 12.04 12.38
CA ALA A 37 1.37 12.18 13.17
C ALA A 37 1.42 13.33 14.19
N ASN A 38 2.59 13.58 14.77
CA ASN A 38 2.83 14.66 15.73
C ASN A 38 3.26 15.99 15.09
N ALA A 39 3.41 16.06 13.77
CA ALA A 39 3.77 17.31 13.10
C ALA A 39 2.66 18.34 13.25
N GLY A 40 3.04 19.52 13.73
CA GLY A 40 2.24 20.73 13.61
C GLY A 40 2.24 21.24 12.17
N GLY A 41 1.31 22.15 11.87
CA GLY A 41 1.20 22.78 10.57
C GLY A 41 -0.25 22.85 10.07
N PRO A 42 -0.48 23.58 8.97
CA PRO A 42 -1.79 23.76 8.40
C PRO A 42 -2.28 22.50 7.67
N GLY A 43 -3.59 22.25 7.74
CA GLY A 43 -4.28 21.27 6.90
C GLY A 43 -3.65 19.87 6.93
N PHE A 44 -3.28 19.39 5.74
CA PHE A 44 -2.75 18.04 5.51
C PHE A 44 -1.21 17.96 5.53
N SER A 45 -0.53 19.00 6.05
CA SER A 45 0.93 19.02 6.10
C SER A 45 1.54 17.89 6.94
N TRP A 46 0.75 17.17 7.75
CA TRP A 46 1.22 16.00 8.52
C TRP A 46 1.29 14.71 7.69
N ILE A 47 0.50 14.61 6.61
CA ILE A 47 0.55 13.50 5.64
C ILE A 47 1.55 13.82 4.54
N HIS A 48 1.59 15.09 4.09
CA HIS A 48 2.65 15.55 3.20
C HIS A 48 3.98 15.63 3.97
N GLY A 49 5.10 15.52 3.26
CA GLY A 49 6.45 15.44 3.84
C GLY A 49 6.77 14.08 4.48
N SER A 50 6.00 13.04 4.17
CA SER A 50 6.21 11.69 4.69
C SER A 50 7.42 11.04 3.99
N PRO A 51 8.41 10.53 4.73
CA PRO A 51 9.38 9.60 4.18
C PRO A 51 8.80 8.18 4.10
N ILE A 52 9.53 7.27 3.45
CA ILE A 52 9.26 5.84 3.53
C ILE A 52 10.05 5.24 4.68
N GLY A 53 9.34 4.72 5.69
CA GLY A 53 9.92 4.00 6.81
C GLY A 53 10.21 2.53 6.45
N VAL A 54 11.10 1.91 7.23
CA VAL A 54 11.49 0.51 7.04
C VAL A 54 11.43 -0.22 8.37
N ALA A 55 10.75 -1.38 8.38
CA ALA A 55 10.81 -2.35 9.46
C ALA A 55 11.24 -3.71 8.92
N VAL A 56 11.97 -4.50 9.72
CA VAL A 56 12.50 -5.81 9.31
C VAL A 56 12.04 -6.89 10.30
N SER A 57 11.57 -8.01 9.77
CA SER A 57 11.32 -9.25 10.48
C SER A 57 12.36 -10.32 10.11
N ARG A 58 12.76 -11.11 11.11
CA ARG A 58 13.68 -12.26 10.97
C ARG A 58 13.08 -13.57 11.48
N ASP A 59 11.78 -13.52 11.79
CA ASP A 59 10.98 -14.58 12.41
C ASP A 59 9.65 -14.71 11.67
N ASP A 60 9.72 -14.62 10.34
CA ASP A 60 8.60 -14.88 9.43
C ASP A 60 7.33 -14.04 9.73
N GLY A 61 7.55 -12.77 10.06
CA GLY A 61 6.50 -11.78 10.31
C GLY A 61 5.98 -11.74 11.74
N ALA A 62 6.48 -12.57 12.66
CA ALA A 62 6.04 -12.58 14.05
C ALA A 62 6.49 -11.34 14.85
N SER A 63 7.62 -10.72 14.50
CA SER A 63 8.05 -9.45 15.07
C SER A 63 8.74 -8.54 14.05
N TRP A 64 8.62 -7.23 14.26
CA TRP A 64 9.11 -6.19 13.35
C TRP A 64 9.99 -5.18 14.08
N THR A 65 11.20 -4.95 13.55
CA THR A 65 12.17 -4.00 14.12
C THR A 65 12.41 -2.84 13.18
N TYR A 66 12.28 -1.60 13.67
CA TYR A 66 12.56 -0.38 12.90
C TYR A 66 14.00 -0.32 12.39
N ARG A 67 14.18 0.07 11.12
CA ARG A 67 15.49 0.17 10.44
C ARG A 67 15.77 1.57 9.87
N GLY A 68 14.96 2.57 10.21
CA GLY A 68 15.13 3.93 9.70
C GLY A 68 14.18 4.23 8.54
N THR A 69 14.55 5.24 7.76
CA THR A 69 13.81 5.63 6.54
C THR A 69 14.69 5.45 5.32
N VAL A 70 14.07 5.13 4.18
CA VAL A 70 14.72 5.06 2.88
C VAL A 70 15.36 6.41 2.54
N LYS A 71 16.56 6.38 1.94
CA LYS A 71 17.32 7.56 1.52
C LYS A 71 17.38 7.62 0.00
N GLY A 72 17.57 8.82 -0.54
CA GLY A 72 17.79 9.03 -1.98
C GLY A 72 16.54 8.92 -2.85
N LEU A 73 15.35 9.10 -2.28
CA LEU A 73 14.08 9.10 -3.03
C LEU A 73 13.75 10.48 -3.65
N ASP A 74 14.29 11.56 -3.09
CA ASP A 74 14.03 12.92 -3.57
C ASP A 74 14.54 13.13 -5.00
N ASP A 75 13.79 13.93 -5.78
CA ASP A 75 14.26 14.38 -7.09
C ASP A 75 15.53 15.24 -6.91
N PRO A 76 16.61 15.00 -7.68
CA PRO A 76 17.81 15.85 -7.64
C PRO A 76 17.53 17.34 -7.91
N ALA A 77 16.40 17.70 -8.51
CA ALA A 77 15.96 19.08 -8.67
C ALA A 77 15.44 19.72 -7.37
N ASP A 78 14.99 18.92 -6.39
CA ASP A 78 14.37 19.35 -5.13
C ASP A 78 15.42 19.47 -3.99
N VAL A 79 16.58 20.10 -4.28
CA VAL A 79 17.73 20.12 -3.36
C VAL A 79 17.39 20.80 -2.03
N GLY A 80 17.52 20.06 -0.93
CA GLY A 80 17.33 20.57 0.44
C GLY A 80 15.86 20.77 0.84
N GLN A 81 14.92 20.30 0.01
CA GLN A 81 13.50 20.33 0.26
C GLN A 81 13.04 19.03 0.90
N LEU A 82 12.05 19.12 1.80
CA LEU A 82 11.33 17.94 2.27
C LEU A 82 10.22 17.62 1.27
N ASN A 83 10.27 16.43 0.66
CA ASN A 83 9.23 15.95 -0.26
C ASN A 83 8.36 14.89 0.40
N THR A 84 7.29 14.55 -0.32
CA THR A 84 6.29 13.59 0.14
C THR A 84 6.40 12.30 -0.67
N HIS A 85 6.49 11.19 0.06
CA HIS A 85 6.56 9.84 -0.47
C HIS A 85 5.44 9.00 0.17
N TRP A 86 4.58 8.40 -0.66
CA TRP A 86 3.46 7.57 -0.18
C TRP A 86 3.37 6.22 -0.89
N ALA A 87 2.81 5.25 -0.16
CA ALA A 87 2.35 3.95 -0.65
C ALA A 87 3.37 3.29 -1.60
N PRO A 88 4.54 2.87 -1.07
CA PRO A 88 5.57 2.26 -1.88
C PRO A 88 5.14 0.85 -2.32
N GLU A 89 5.02 0.58 -3.60
CA GLU A 89 4.96 -0.80 -4.11
C GLU A 89 6.38 -1.30 -4.34
N VAL A 90 6.76 -2.44 -3.77
CA VAL A 90 8.12 -2.98 -3.84
C VAL A 90 8.10 -4.44 -4.25
N MET A 91 8.85 -4.78 -5.30
CA MET A 91 8.90 -6.14 -5.83
C MET A 91 10.29 -6.48 -6.36
N PHE A 92 10.60 -7.78 -6.46
CA PHE A 92 11.81 -8.28 -7.11
C PHE A 92 11.46 -8.87 -8.47
N ALA A 93 12.10 -8.37 -9.53
CA ALA A 93 11.90 -8.82 -10.90
C ALA A 93 13.22 -8.72 -11.67
N ASP A 94 13.46 -9.66 -12.58
CA ASP A 94 14.61 -9.62 -13.50
C ASP A 94 15.98 -9.38 -12.83
N GLY A 95 16.15 -9.89 -11.61
CA GLY A 95 17.40 -9.79 -10.85
C GLY A 95 17.59 -8.48 -10.07
N GLN A 96 16.58 -7.63 -9.98
CA GLN A 96 16.63 -6.34 -9.29
C GLN A 96 15.34 -6.05 -8.51
N TYR A 97 15.42 -5.22 -7.47
CA TYR A 97 14.23 -4.67 -6.82
C TYR A 97 13.74 -3.44 -7.56
N HIS A 98 12.42 -3.32 -7.66
CA HIS A 98 11.73 -2.17 -8.21
C HIS A 98 10.86 -1.58 -7.10
N MET A 99 10.80 -0.25 -7.04
CA MET A 99 9.83 0.47 -6.22
C MET A 99 9.02 1.41 -7.12
N PHE A 100 7.70 1.38 -6.99
CA PHE A 100 6.78 2.35 -7.61
C PHE A 100 6.15 3.17 -6.51
N LEU A 101 6.46 4.46 -6.49
CA LEU A 101 6.22 5.32 -5.34
C LEU A 101 5.40 6.53 -5.74
N SER A 102 4.37 6.84 -4.97
CA SER A 102 3.64 8.09 -5.12
C SER A 102 4.52 9.25 -4.64
N TYR A 103 4.79 10.21 -5.52
CA TYR A 103 5.71 11.32 -5.27
C TYR A 103 4.97 12.66 -5.41
N ILE A 104 5.12 13.52 -4.39
CA ILE A 104 4.73 14.94 -4.44
C ILE A 104 5.93 15.77 -4.03
N SER A 105 6.28 16.76 -4.85
CA SER A 105 7.30 17.75 -4.49
C SER A 105 6.78 18.63 -3.34
N GLY A 106 7.53 18.66 -2.25
CA GLY A 106 7.27 19.53 -1.09
C GLY A 106 6.31 18.97 -0.06
N VAL A 107 5.84 19.89 0.79
CA VAL A 107 4.89 19.64 1.88
C VAL A 107 3.67 20.55 1.72
N PRO A 108 2.79 20.29 0.74
CA PRO A 108 1.57 21.06 0.60
C PRO A 108 0.65 20.89 1.83
N ASP A 109 -0.24 21.85 2.04
CA ASP A 109 -1.24 21.82 3.12
C ASP A 109 -2.63 21.36 2.64
N GLY A 110 -2.77 21.14 1.33
CA GLY A 110 -3.98 20.67 0.65
C GLY A 110 -3.67 19.82 -0.58
N TRP A 111 -4.73 19.47 -1.33
CA TRP A 111 -4.69 18.44 -2.37
C TRP A 111 -4.57 18.98 -3.81
N ALA A 112 -4.58 20.31 -4.00
CA ALA A 112 -4.52 20.94 -5.31
C ALA A 112 -3.07 21.04 -5.85
N VAL A 113 -2.37 19.91 -5.88
CA VAL A 113 -0.99 19.76 -6.33
C VAL A 113 -0.81 18.51 -7.20
N PRO A 114 0.13 18.49 -8.15
CA PRO A 114 0.44 17.27 -8.90
C PRO A 114 1.01 16.17 -8.00
N ARG A 115 0.73 14.92 -8.39
CA ARG A 115 1.28 13.70 -7.80
C ARG A 115 1.43 12.64 -8.87
N THR A 116 2.62 12.05 -8.93
CA THR A 116 2.98 11.08 -9.96
C THR A 116 3.52 9.81 -9.31
N ILE A 117 3.44 8.70 -10.05
CA ILE A 117 4.13 7.48 -9.68
C ILE A 117 5.55 7.53 -10.26
N VAL A 118 6.54 7.40 -9.41
CA VAL A 118 7.96 7.42 -9.75
C VAL A 118 8.56 6.04 -9.51
N GLN A 119 9.29 5.54 -10.50
CA GLN A 119 10.00 4.28 -10.38
C GLN A 119 11.42 4.47 -9.84
N PHE A 120 11.82 3.55 -8.98
CA PHE A 120 13.18 3.37 -8.49
C PHE A 120 13.60 1.92 -8.66
N THR A 121 14.90 1.68 -8.73
CA THR A 121 15.47 0.34 -8.67
C THR A 121 16.53 0.21 -7.60
N SER A 122 16.72 -1.00 -7.07
CA SER A 122 17.72 -1.27 -6.04
C SER A 122 18.32 -2.67 -6.19
N PRO A 123 19.63 -2.87 -5.96
CA PRO A 123 20.21 -4.20 -5.92
C PRO A 123 19.98 -4.93 -4.58
N ASP A 124 19.60 -4.22 -3.52
CA ASP A 124 19.72 -4.74 -2.15
C ASP A 124 18.65 -4.28 -1.14
N LEU A 125 17.61 -3.57 -1.61
CA LEU A 125 16.56 -2.89 -0.83
C LEU A 125 17.00 -1.66 -0.03
N GLU A 126 18.29 -1.30 -0.08
CA GLU A 126 18.87 -0.20 0.70
C GLU A 126 19.29 0.96 -0.20
N ASN A 127 19.96 0.64 -1.31
CA ASN A 127 20.50 1.60 -2.24
C ASN A 127 19.56 1.76 -3.43
N TRP A 128 18.82 2.85 -3.48
CA TRP A 128 17.82 3.11 -4.51
C TRP A 128 18.35 4.08 -5.58
N THR A 129 18.08 3.75 -6.84
CA THR A 129 18.37 4.58 -8.01
C THR A 129 17.05 5.03 -8.62
N ARG A 130 16.86 6.34 -8.73
CA ARG A 130 15.67 6.90 -9.39
C ARG A 130 15.71 6.65 -10.89
N VAL A 131 14.66 6.02 -11.42
CA VAL A 131 14.46 5.84 -12.87
C VAL A 131 13.73 7.06 -13.44
N GLY A 132 12.62 7.45 -12.82
CA GLY A 132 11.84 8.62 -13.21
C GLY A 132 10.33 8.43 -13.08
N PRO A 133 9.54 9.49 -13.34
CA PRO A 133 8.08 9.41 -13.32
C PRO A 133 7.55 8.57 -14.48
N LEU A 134 6.47 7.83 -14.23
CA LEU A 134 5.72 7.11 -15.27
C LEU A 134 4.78 8.08 -16.01
N ALA A 135 4.64 7.89 -17.32
CA ALA A 135 3.65 8.59 -18.14
C ALA A 135 2.31 7.82 -18.08
N LEU A 136 1.43 8.23 -17.17
CA LEU A 136 0.13 7.62 -16.92
C LEU A 136 -1.02 8.50 -17.43
N SER A 137 -2.26 8.16 -17.04
CA SER A 137 -3.48 8.83 -17.50
C SER A 137 -3.60 10.30 -17.09
N SER A 138 -2.97 10.73 -15.98
CA SER A 138 -2.98 12.11 -15.49
C SER A 138 -1.77 12.41 -14.59
N ASP A 139 -1.65 13.65 -14.13
CA ASP A 139 -0.70 14.11 -13.10
C ASP A 139 -1.29 14.06 -11.68
N ASN A 140 -2.30 13.22 -11.49
CA ASN A 140 -3.07 13.09 -10.26
C ASN A 140 -3.22 11.61 -9.85
N VAL A 141 -2.09 10.89 -9.89
CA VAL A 141 -2.03 9.43 -9.79
C VAL A 141 -1.17 8.98 -8.62
N ILE A 142 -1.63 7.98 -7.87
CA ILE A 142 -0.97 7.43 -6.67
C ILE A 142 -1.25 5.93 -6.53
N ASP A 143 -0.63 5.31 -5.52
CA ASP A 143 -0.93 3.97 -5.02
C ASP A 143 -0.79 2.91 -6.10
N ALA A 144 0.46 2.68 -6.54
CA ALA A 144 0.74 1.66 -7.53
C ALA A 144 0.64 0.25 -6.92
N CYS A 145 0.32 -0.75 -7.73
CA CYS A 145 0.58 -2.17 -7.51
C CYS A 145 1.02 -2.79 -8.82
N VAL A 146 1.99 -3.72 -8.80
CA VAL A 146 2.52 -4.36 -9.99
C VAL A 146 2.48 -5.88 -9.86
N PHE A 147 1.99 -6.55 -10.91
CA PHE A 147 1.87 -8.01 -10.93
C PHE A 147 2.25 -8.59 -12.30
N ALA A 148 2.93 -9.74 -12.28
CA ALA A 148 3.22 -10.56 -13.47
C ALA A 148 1.93 -11.25 -13.94
N SER A 149 1.30 -10.71 -14.98
CA SER A 149 0.02 -11.19 -15.47
C SER A 149 0.16 -12.47 -16.32
N PRO A 150 -0.87 -13.34 -16.37
CA PRO A 150 -0.82 -14.61 -17.10
C PRO A 150 -0.67 -14.46 -18.63
N ASP A 151 -0.92 -13.28 -19.17
CA ASP A 151 -0.67 -12.95 -20.58
C ASP A 151 0.82 -12.68 -20.90
N GLY A 152 1.69 -12.76 -19.89
CA GLY A 152 3.13 -12.58 -20.02
C GLY A 152 3.58 -11.12 -19.91
N LEU A 153 2.68 -10.21 -19.55
CA LEU A 153 3.00 -8.80 -19.33
C LEU A 153 3.13 -8.49 -17.84
N TRP A 154 4.01 -7.55 -17.53
CA TRP A 154 3.91 -6.81 -16.28
C TRP A 154 2.75 -5.85 -16.38
N ARG A 155 1.89 -5.82 -15.38
CA ARG A 155 0.77 -4.88 -15.32
C ARG A 155 0.85 -4.11 -14.01
N LEU A 156 0.67 -2.80 -14.14
CA LEU A 156 0.63 -1.85 -13.04
C LEU A 156 -0.82 -1.37 -12.92
N TRP A 157 -1.38 -1.44 -11.72
CA TRP A 157 -2.64 -0.82 -11.34
C TRP A 157 -2.36 0.37 -10.44
N TYR A 158 -3.16 1.42 -10.57
CA TYR A 158 -2.99 2.63 -9.78
C TYR A 158 -4.29 3.39 -9.63
N LYS A 159 -4.37 4.26 -8.61
CA LYS A 159 -5.46 5.21 -8.43
C LYS A 159 -5.24 6.42 -9.33
N ASP A 160 -6.27 6.82 -10.07
CA ASP A 160 -6.33 8.12 -10.74
C ASP A 160 -7.42 8.99 -10.10
N GLU A 161 -7.00 9.97 -9.31
CA GLU A 161 -7.89 10.90 -8.64
C GLU A 161 -8.49 11.93 -9.60
N GLY A 162 -7.79 12.24 -10.69
CA GLY A 162 -8.30 13.10 -11.77
C GLY A 162 -9.45 12.45 -12.54
N GLN A 163 -9.65 11.15 -12.37
CA GLN A 163 -10.66 10.35 -13.05
C GLN A 163 -11.67 9.71 -12.09
N GLY A 164 -11.93 10.37 -10.96
CA GLY A 164 -12.94 9.96 -9.99
C GLY A 164 -12.43 9.04 -8.87
N SER A 165 -11.12 8.99 -8.64
CA SER A 165 -10.47 8.00 -7.75
C SER A 165 -10.83 6.57 -8.19
N SER A 166 -10.55 6.31 -9.47
CA SER A 166 -10.76 5.03 -10.16
C SER A 166 -9.45 4.27 -10.28
N THR A 167 -9.47 2.94 -10.31
CA THR A 167 -8.31 2.14 -10.70
C THR A 167 -8.10 2.16 -12.22
N TRP A 168 -6.89 2.50 -12.64
CA TRP A 168 -6.40 2.40 -14.02
C TRP A 168 -5.26 1.39 -14.11
N SER A 169 -4.94 0.96 -15.33
CA SER A 169 -3.80 0.10 -15.60
C SER A 169 -2.88 0.60 -16.73
N ALA A 170 -1.63 0.19 -16.63
CA ALA A 170 -0.62 0.26 -17.67
C ALA A 170 0.13 -1.08 -17.74
N THR A 171 0.68 -1.41 -18.90
CA THR A 171 1.41 -2.67 -19.11
C THR A 171 2.84 -2.42 -19.58
N SER A 172 3.74 -3.33 -19.23
CA SER A 172 5.13 -3.31 -19.66
C SER A 172 5.62 -4.73 -20.00
N THR A 173 6.61 -4.82 -20.89
CA THR A 173 7.32 -6.07 -21.18
C THR A 173 8.68 -6.15 -20.50
N ASP A 174 9.16 -5.05 -19.93
CA ASP A 174 10.54 -4.89 -19.44
C ASP A 174 10.63 -4.15 -18.09
N MET A 175 9.48 -3.88 -17.43
CA MET A 175 9.36 -3.12 -16.19
C MET A 175 9.84 -1.67 -16.25
N LEU A 176 10.20 -1.14 -17.43
CA LEU A 176 10.77 0.19 -17.59
C LEU A 176 9.91 1.06 -18.51
N ASN A 177 9.44 0.48 -19.61
CA ASN A 177 8.62 1.15 -20.60
C ASN A 177 7.16 0.74 -20.42
N TRP A 178 6.33 1.69 -19.97
CA TRP A 178 4.93 1.48 -19.65
C TRP A 178 4.02 2.03 -20.75
N THR A 179 3.04 1.24 -21.16
CA THR A 179 1.98 1.62 -22.09
C THR A 179 0.65 1.69 -21.35
N LEU A 180 -0.02 2.84 -21.41
CA LEU A 180 -1.35 3.01 -20.82
C LEU A 180 -2.33 2.00 -21.43
N GLU A 181 -3.01 1.22 -20.58
CA GLU A 181 -4.00 0.23 -21.00
C GLU A 181 -5.43 0.80 -20.88
N GLY A 182 -5.76 1.41 -19.74
CA GLY A 182 -7.03 2.12 -19.55
C GLY A 182 -7.62 2.03 -18.15
N LYS A 183 -8.87 2.46 -17.99
CA LYS A 183 -9.62 2.38 -16.73
C LYS A 183 -10.05 0.93 -16.48
N VAL A 184 -9.74 0.39 -15.30
CA VAL A 184 -10.04 -0.99 -14.89
C VAL A 184 -11.29 -1.03 -14.02
N LEU A 185 -11.34 -0.23 -12.95
CA LEU A 185 -12.49 -0.12 -12.04
C LEU A 185 -12.99 1.32 -12.05
N PRO A 186 -14.29 1.58 -12.27
CA PRO A 186 -14.83 2.93 -12.19
C PRO A 186 -14.77 3.46 -10.75
N GLY A 187 -14.55 4.77 -10.61
CA GLY A 187 -14.70 5.52 -9.36
C GLY A 187 -15.92 6.44 -9.44
N SER A 188 -15.89 7.56 -8.73
CA SER A 188 -16.98 8.54 -8.71
C SER A 188 -17.16 9.23 -10.07
N PRO A 189 -18.41 9.47 -10.54
CA PRO A 189 -19.69 9.18 -9.88
C PRO A 189 -20.25 7.78 -10.17
N GLU A 190 -19.64 6.98 -11.06
CA GLU A 190 -20.22 5.73 -11.54
C GLU A 190 -20.18 4.59 -10.51
N ALA A 191 -19.23 4.64 -9.58
CA ALA A 191 -19.03 3.66 -8.52
C ALA A 191 -18.36 4.31 -7.31
N PRO A 192 -18.25 3.60 -6.16
CA PRO A 192 -17.52 4.12 -5.02
C PRO A 192 -16.07 4.49 -5.40
N PRO A 193 -15.61 5.72 -5.09
CA PRO A 193 -14.20 6.04 -5.21
C PRO A 193 -13.39 5.13 -4.27
N HIS A 194 -12.13 4.87 -4.63
CA HIS A 194 -11.26 3.97 -3.87
C HIS A 194 -9.78 4.29 -4.10
N GLU A 195 -8.90 3.60 -3.37
CA GLU A 195 -7.44 3.70 -3.49
C GLU A 195 -6.73 2.36 -3.20
N GLY A 196 -5.39 2.36 -3.13
CA GLY A 196 -4.60 1.19 -2.74
C GLY A 196 -4.93 -0.13 -3.44
N PRO A 197 -4.87 -0.21 -4.78
CA PRO A 197 -4.97 -1.51 -5.45
C PRO A 197 -3.86 -2.44 -4.98
N ASN A 198 -4.18 -3.71 -4.74
CA ASN A 198 -3.19 -4.78 -4.55
C ASN A 198 -3.67 -6.06 -5.25
N VAL A 199 -2.80 -6.67 -6.07
CA VAL A 199 -3.11 -7.82 -6.93
C VAL A 199 -2.27 -9.03 -6.57
N PHE A 200 -2.92 -10.18 -6.36
CA PHE A 200 -2.24 -11.42 -5.97
C PHE A 200 -2.98 -12.67 -6.47
N ALA A 201 -2.27 -13.80 -6.57
CA ALA A 201 -2.84 -15.09 -6.96
C ALA A 201 -3.01 -16.01 -5.75
N LEU A 202 -4.23 -16.47 -5.48
CA LEU A 202 -4.53 -17.37 -4.35
C LEU A 202 -5.70 -18.30 -4.68
N GLY A 203 -5.55 -19.59 -4.34
CA GLY A 203 -6.63 -20.57 -4.48
C GLY A 203 -7.09 -20.81 -5.92
N GLY A 204 -6.19 -20.64 -6.90
CA GLY A 204 -6.49 -20.81 -8.33
C GLY A 204 -7.13 -19.60 -9.01
N TRP A 205 -7.24 -18.46 -8.33
CA TRP A 205 -7.79 -17.21 -8.86
C TRP A 205 -6.79 -16.07 -8.70
N TYR A 206 -7.02 -15.00 -9.45
CA TYR A 206 -6.43 -13.69 -9.19
C TYR A 206 -7.39 -12.83 -8.40
N TRP A 207 -6.84 -12.09 -7.45
CA TRP A 207 -7.58 -11.18 -6.59
C TRP A 207 -7.04 -9.76 -6.76
N LEU A 208 -7.95 -8.79 -6.72
CA LEU A 208 -7.65 -7.37 -6.62
C LEU A 208 -8.42 -6.85 -5.41
N ILE A 209 -7.73 -6.23 -4.47
CA ILE A 209 -8.35 -5.46 -3.38
C ILE A 209 -8.10 -3.97 -3.58
N VAL A 210 -9.05 -3.13 -3.18
CA VAL A 210 -8.93 -1.66 -3.15
C VAL A 210 -9.60 -1.10 -1.89
N ASP A 211 -9.01 -0.08 -1.28
CA ASP A 211 -9.57 0.60 -0.10
C ASP A 211 -10.72 1.53 -0.51
N GLU A 212 -11.97 1.21 -0.13
CA GLU A 212 -13.14 2.08 -0.32
C GLU A 212 -13.34 3.06 0.86
N TRP A 213 -12.30 3.28 1.65
CA TRP A 213 -12.28 4.01 2.92
C TRP A 213 -13.23 3.50 3.99
N ARG A 214 -13.67 2.24 3.84
CA ARG A 214 -14.60 1.54 4.72
C ARG A 214 -14.36 0.02 4.71
N GLY A 215 -13.11 -0.36 4.48
CA GLY A 215 -12.70 -1.74 4.19
C GLY A 215 -12.26 -1.91 2.74
N GLN A 216 -11.76 -3.10 2.46
CA GLN A 216 -11.16 -3.49 1.19
C GLN A 216 -12.22 -4.12 0.29
N ALA A 217 -12.52 -3.52 -0.85
CA ALA A 217 -13.35 -4.15 -1.86
C ALA A 217 -12.55 -5.21 -2.62
N ALA A 218 -12.97 -6.47 -2.49
CA ALA A 218 -12.34 -7.59 -3.15
C ALA A 218 -13.01 -7.90 -4.50
N TYR A 219 -12.17 -8.17 -5.50
CA TYR A 219 -12.55 -8.57 -6.85
C TYR A 219 -11.79 -9.83 -7.22
N ARG A 220 -12.45 -10.72 -7.98
CA ARG A 220 -11.88 -11.96 -8.49
C ARG A 220 -11.71 -11.90 -10.00
N SER A 221 -10.66 -12.51 -10.52
CA SER A 221 -10.39 -12.61 -11.95
C SER A 221 -9.78 -13.96 -12.33
N ASP A 222 -10.01 -14.39 -13.57
CA ASP A 222 -9.35 -15.53 -14.22
C ASP A 222 -8.12 -15.09 -15.03
N ASP A 223 -8.00 -13.80 -15.36
CA ASP A 223 -7.07 -13.32 -16.39
C ASP A 223 -6.40 -11.99 -16.06
N THR A 224 -6.60 -11.46 -14.85
CA THR A 224 -6.12 -10.16 -14.34
C THR A 224 -6.65 -8.93 -15.09
N ARG A 225 -7.60 -9.09 -16.02
CA ARG A 225 -8.16 -7.99 -16.83
C ARG A 225 -9.64 -7.79 -16.53
N ASN A 226 -10.37 -8.89 -16.40
CA ASN A 226 -11.78 -8.90 -16.14
C ASN A 226 -12.02 -9.21 -14.67
N TRP A 227 -12.60 -8.25 -13.94
CA TRP A 227 -12.76 -8.31 -12.49
C TRP A 227 -14.23 -8.42 -12.10
N VAL A 228 -14.55 -9.41 -11.28
CA VAL A 228 -15.89 -9.60 -10.70
C VAL A 228 -15.84 -9.23 -9.23
N ARG A 229 -16.61 -8.22 -8.83
CA ARG A 229 -16.68 -7.78 -7.43
C ARG A 229 -17.27 -8.88 -6.55
N GLN A 230 -16.57 -9.22 -5.47
CA GLN A 230 -17.02 -10.15 -4.45
C GLN A 230 -17.80 -9.43 -3.34
N GLY A 231 -17.27 -8.30 -2.84
CA GLY A 231 -17.78 -7.65 -1.63
C GLY A 231 -16.70 -6.89 -0.90
N LEU A 232 -16.99 -6.46 0.32
CA LEU A 232 -15.98 -5.90 1.22
C LEU A 232 -15.39 -6.99 2.12
N ILE A 233 -14.13 -6.83 2.48
CA ILE A 233 -13.47 -7.47 3.61
C ILE A 233 -12.86 -6.36 4.50
N GLY A 234 -12.73 -6.61 5.80
CA GLY A 234 -12.12 -5.63 6.72
C GLY A 234 -12.99 -4.42 7.04
N ASP A 235 -14.26 -4.46 6.64
CA ASP A 235 -15.32 -3.50 6.97
C ASP A 235 -15.93 -3.73 8.36
N VAL A 236 -15.70 -4.90 8.95
CA VAL A 236 -16.11 -5.22 10.32
C VAL A 236 -14.93 -5.02 11.28
N PRO A 237 -15.11 -4.30 12.42
CA PRO A 237 -14.06 -4.09 13.42
C PRO A 237 -13.40 -5.38 13.93
N GLY A 238 -12.11 -5.31 14.25
CA GLY A 238 -11.41 -6.37 14.95
C GLY A 238 -11.69 -6.39 16.46
N SER A 239 -11.14 -7.38 17.15
CA SER A 239 -11.35 -7.61 18.58
C SER A 239 -10.48 -6.74 19.49
N ASP A 240 -9.29 -6.37 19.04
CA ASP A 240 -8.36 -5.54 19.81
C ASP A 240 -8.81 -4.06 19.84
N ASP A 241 -8.60 -3.36 20.96
CA ASP A 241 -8.99 -1.96 21.12
C ASP A 241 -8.35 -1.05 20.05
N MET A 242 -7.15 -1.40 19.58
CA MET A 242 -6.43 -0.63 18.56
C MET A 242 -6.84 -1.01 17.13
N ASP A 243 -7.69 -2.03 16.94
CA ASP A 243 -8.11 -2.54 15.64
C ASP A 243 -9.62 -2.41 15.40
N ARG A 244 -10.28 -1.46 16.08
CA ARG A 244 -11.73 -1.25 16.00
C ARG A 244 -12.20 -0.39 14.82
N ARG A 245 -11.31 -0.08 13.89
CA ARG A 245 -11.56 0.80 12.74
C ARG A 245 -11.58 0.01 11.44
N TYR A 246 -12.04 0.63 10.36
CA TYR A 246 -11.97 -0.01 9.04
C TYR A 246 -10.51 -0.32 8.65
N MET A 247 -10.29 -1.47 8.02
CA MET A 247 -9.00 -1.75 7.38
C MET A 247 -8.78 -0.74 6.26
N ARG A 248 -7.62 -0.08 6.27
CA ARG A 248 -7.18 0.84 5.21
C ARG A 248 -6.20 0.15 4.27
N HIS A 249 -5.64 0.89 3.30
CA HIS A 249 -4.64 0.45 2.32
C HIS A 249 -3.80 -0.73 2.81
N ALA A 250 -3.78 -1.80 2.02
CA ALA A 250 -3.23 -3.08 2.44
C ALA A 250 -2.36 -3.71 1.36
N ASP A 251 -1.42 -4.52 1.80
CA ASP A 251 -0.56 -5.37 0.98
C ASP A 251 -0.75 -6.85 1.33
N VAL A 252 -0.48 -7.73 0.35
CA VAL A 252 -0.72 -9.17 0.46
C VAL A 252 0.51 -9.96 0.02
N VAL A 253 1.00 -10.81 0.92
CA VAL A 253 2.05 -11.79 0.64
C VAL A 253 1.46 -13.19 0.63
N VAL A 254 1.47 -13.84 -0.53
CA VAL A 254 0.99 -15.23 -0.67
C VAL A 254 2.04 -16.21 -0.14
N VAL A 255 1.62 -17.08 0.79
CA VAL A 255 2.48 -18.08 1.43
C VAL A 255 1.81 -19.46 1.35
N GLY A 256 2.17 -20.20 0.31
CA GLY A 256 1.62 -21.53 0.05
C GLY A 256 0.10 -21.50 -0.17
N GLY A 257 -0.66 -22.05 0.77
CA GLY A 257 -2.12 -22.19 0.68
C GLY A 257 -2.93 -21.01 1.24
N HIS A 258 -2.27 -20.04 1.88
CA HIS A 258 -2.89 -18.82 2.41
C HIS A 258 -2.13 -17.58 1.94
N ALA A 259 -2.61 -16.40 2.34
CA ALA A 259 -1.84 -15.17 2.21
C ALA A 259 -1.86 -14.37 3.52
N ALA A 260 -0.76 -13.68 3.81
CA ALA A 260 -0.66 -12.69 4.87
C ALA A 260 -1.11 -11.34 4.32
N LEU A 261 -2.12 -10.72 4.92
CA LEU A 261 -2.57 -9.37 4.61
C LEU A 261 -2.01 -8.41 5.66
N TYR A 262 -1.32 -7.37 5.23
CA TYR A 262 -0.82 -6.28 6.06
C TYR A 262 -1.63 -5.02 5.79
N TYR A 263 -2.19 -4.41 6.81
CA TYR A 263 -3.04 -3.23 6.67
C TYR A 263 -2.79 -2.27 7.82
N PHE A 264 -3.25 -1.03 7.69
CA PHE A 264 -3.20 -0.08 8.81
C PHE A 264 -4.60 0.40 9.22
N THR A 265 -4.68 0.93 10.43
CA THR A 265 -5.83 1.67 10.94
C THR A 265 -5.39 3.02 11.50
N HIS A 266 -6.34 3.92 11.77
CA HIS A 266 -6.17 5.08 12.64
C HIS A 266 -6.86 4.81 13.99
N PRO A 267 -6.22 4.12 14.95
CA PRO A 267 -6.92 3.53 16.10
C PRO A 267 -7.79 4.53 16.88
N LEU A 268 -7.31 5.76 16.99
CA LEU A 268 -7.90 6.82 17.80
C LEU A 268 -8.76 7.81 16.98
N TRP A 269 -8.89 7.64 15.66
CA TRP A 269 -9.75 8.49 14.84
C TRP A 269 -11.19 7.99 14.85
N ASP A 270 -12.12 8.84 15.32
CA ASP A 270 -13.55 8.57 15.17
C ASP A 270 -14.05 8.93 13.76
N GLU A 271 -13.78 8.05 12.80
CA GLU A 271 -14.18 8.18 11.40
C GLU A 271 -15.70 8.30 11.17
N ALA A 272 -16.52 7.96 12.17
CA ALA A 272 -17.96 8.18 12.13
C ALA A 272 -18.32 9.66 12.32
N SER A 273 -17.68 10.33 13.28
CA SER A 273 -17.97 11.72 13.67
C SER A 273 -17.11 12.72 12.88
N ASP A 274 -15.83 12.41 12.67
CA ASP A 274 -14.84 13.31 12.11
C ASP A 274 -14.66 13.10 10.61
N LYS A 275 -15.69 13.50 9.83
CA LYS A 275 -15.70 13.32 8.36
C LYS A 275 -14.66 14.12 7.60
N ALA A 276 -14.07 15.14 8.22
CA ALA A 276 -12.98 15.93 7.63
C ALA A 276 -11.61 15.24 7.70
N GLY A 277 -11.51 14.10 8.40
CA GLY A 277 -10.25 13.41 8.68
C GLY A 277 -9.85 13.49 10.15
N PRO A 278 -8.70 12.87 10.53
CA PRO A 278 -8.20 12.88 11.91
C PRO A 278 -8.00 14.30 12.46
N PRO A 279 -8.73 14.72 13.51
CA PRO A 279 -8.75 16.12 13.96
C PRO A 279 -7.47 16.57 14.68
N ASP A 280 -6.74 15.65 15.31
CA ASP A 280 -5.58 15.96 16.15
C ASP A 280 -4.45 14.92 16.05
N ALA A 281 -3.34 15.20 16.72
CA ALA A 281 -2.16 14.33 16.71
C ALA A 281 -2.42 12.91 17.23
N ALA A 282 -3.39 12.70 18.13
CA ALA A 282 -3.71 11.37 18.63
C ALA A 282 -4.48 10.57 17.58
N ALA A 283 -5.49 11.20 16.96
CA ALA A 283 -6.29 10.59 15.91
C ALA A 283 -5.48 10.30 14.63
N ARG A 284 -4.43 11.08 14.34
CA ARG A 284 -3.56 10.90 13.17
C ARG A 284 -2.64 9.69 13.22
N ARG A 285 -2.45 9.11 14.41
CA ARG A 285 -1.56 7.97 14.61
C ARG A 285 -2.11 6.76 13.91
N THR A 286 -1.21 5.98 13.33
CA THR A 286 -1.56 4.73 12.67
C THR A 286 -0.82 3.55 13.26
N ALA A 287 -1.42 2.39 13.12
CA ALA A 287 -0.86 1.12 13.53
C ALA A 287 -1.02 0.12 12.39
N VAL A 288 0.02 -0.66 12.14
CA VAL A 288 0.00 -1.76 11.18
C VAL A 288 -0.40 -3.04 11.91
N HIS A 289 -1.29 -3.78 11.29
CA HIS A 289 -1.84 -5.05 11.73
C HIS A 289 -1.62 -6.10 10.64
N HIS A 290 -1.85 -7.36 10.99
CA HIS A 290 -1.92 -8.44 10.02
C HIS A 290 -3.20 -9.25 10.13
N ALA A 291 -3.54 -9.94 9.05
CA ALA A 291 -4.65 -10.87 8.95
C ALA A 291 -4.28 -12.01 8.00
N ARG A 292 -5.05 -13.11 8.04
CA ARG A 292 -4.90 -14.23 7.11
C ARG A 292 -6.00 -14.21 6.06
N LEU A 293 -5.61 -14.39 4.81
CA LEU A 293 -6.52 -14.62 3.70
C LEU A 293 -6.48 -16.09 3.26
N THR A 294 -7.64 -16.66 3.01
CA THR A 294 -7.81 -18.00 2.42
C THR A 294 -8.89 -17.98 1.35
N VAL A 295 -8.98 -19.03 0.54
CA VAL A 295 -10.07 -19.20 -0.43
C VAL A 295 -10.90 -20.40 -0.03
N VAL A 296 -12.20 -20.17 0.20
CA VAL A 296 -13.19 -21.22 0.53
C VAL A 296 -14.30 -21.15 -0.52
N ASP A 297 -14.53 -22.24 -1.24
CA ASP A 297 -15.54 -22.34 -2.30
C ASP A 297 -15.49 -21.20 -3.34
N GLY A 298 -14.27 -20.75 -3.68
CA GLY A 298 -14.03 -19.68 -4.64
C GLY A 298 -14.26 -18.26 -4.10
N VAL A 299 -14.39 -18.10 -2.79
CA VAL A 299 -14.56 -16.82 -2.08
C VAL A 299 -13.31 -16.50 -1.27
N LEU A 300 -12.80 -15.28 -1.39
CA LEU A 300 -11.71 -14.77 -0.55
C LEU A 300 -12.25 -14.49 0.86
N VAL A 301 -11.72 -15.21 1.85
CA VAL A 301 -12.13 -15.12 3.25
C VAL A 301 -11.02 -14.46 4.06
N LEU A 302 -11.39 -13.43 4.82
CA LEU A 302 -10.53 -12.72 5.74
C LEU A 302 -10.69 -13.26 7.17
N GLU A 303 -9.59 -13.64 7.78
CA GLU A 303 -9.47 -13.91 9.19
C GLU A 303 -8.67 -12.79 9.85
N ARG A 304 -9.40 -11.80 10.37
CA ARG A 304 -8.84 -10.58 10.99
C ARG A 304 -8.22 -10.87 12.36
N ASP A 305 -8.93 -11.61 13.21
CA ASP A 305 -8.61 -11.80 14.63
C ASP A 305 -7.58 -12.90 14.93
N ILE A 306 -6.43 -12.83 14.28
CA ILE A 306 -5.29 -13.73 14.55
C ILE A 306 -4.40 -13.17 15.66
N ALA A 307 -3.39 -13.92 16.12
CA ALA A 307 -2.44 -13.45 17.13
C ALA A 307 -1.36 -12.55 16.49
N ALA A 308 -0.93 -11.49 17.17
CA ALA A 308 0.08 -10.56 16.64
C ALA A 308 1.45 -11.21 16.43
N ASP A 309 1.80 -12.22 17.22
CA ASP A 309 3.05 -12.99 17.15
C ASP A 309 2.93 -14.22 16.22
N MET A 310 1.84 -14.35 15.45
CA MET A 310 1.70 -15.43 14.47
C MET A 310 2.64 -15.19 13.29
N ALA A 311 3.58 -16.12 13.08
CA ALA A 311 4.48 -16.13 11.93
C ALA A 311 3.75 -16.50 10.63
N LEU A 312 2.99 -15.56 10.06
CA LEU A 312 2.20 -15.78 8.84
C LEU A 312 3.06 -16.03 7.59
N LEU A 313 4.32 -15.60 7.61
CA LEU A 313 5.23 -15.74 6.48
C LEU A 313 6.02 -17.04 6.50
N ALA A 314 5.78 -17.91 7.48
CA ALA A 314 6.43 -19.22 7.57
C ALA A 314 5.82 -20.14 6.49
N GLY A 315 6.64 -20.56 5.53
CA GLY A 315 6.24 -21.38 4.37
C GLY A 315 7.37 -22.25 3.85
#